data_AF-A0A3N8A6T2-F1
#
_entry.id   AF-A0A3N8A6T2-F1
#
_cell.length_a   1.000
_cell.length_b   1.000
_cell.length_c   1.000
_cell.angle_alpha   90.00
_cell.angle_beta   90.00
_cell.angle_gamma   90.00
#
_symmetry.space_group_name_H-M   'P 1'
#
loop_
_entity.id
_entity.type
_entity.pdbx_description
1 polymer ?
#
loop_
_entity_poly.entity_id
_entity_poly.type
_entity_poly.pdbx_seq_one_letter_code
_entity_poly.pdbx_strand_id
1 'polypeptide(L)'
;MDARLIGMVRDEADSPLWGELEITPETDLFIDLEISDRAMLRLMRRFSEEFGVDIIDFDIDYYYPSRKLGFGRFLVEVLKSPFSAGAKDKILERPLTLKMMEAAIETGRWKM
;
A
#
# COMPACT_ATOMS: atom_id res chain seq x y z
N MET A 1 16.18 -0.58 -6.03
CA MET A 1 15.02 -1.35 -6.53
C MET A 1 15.41 -2.58 -7.33
N ASP A 2 15.05 -3.74 -6.77
CA ASP A 2 15.17 -5.06 -7.42
C ASP A 2 14.26 -5.11 -8.67
N ALA A 3 14.81 -5.48 -9.82
CA ALA A 3 14.07 -5.54 -11.08
C ALA A 3 12.90 -6.54 -11.05
N ARG A 4 12.99 -7.61 -10.25
CA ARG A 4 11.91 -8.59 -10.05
C ARG A 4 10.74 -7.97 -9.29
N LEU A 5 11.03 -7.14 -8.30
CA LEU A 5 10.00 -6.42 -7.53
C LEU A 5 9.26 -5.46 -8.45
N ILE A 6 10.00 -4.72 -9.27
CA ILE A 6 9.42 -3.79 -10.25
C ILE A 6 8.58 -4.51 -11.30
N GLY A 7 9.06 -5.65 -11.80
CA GLY A 7 8.28 -6.49 -12.71
C GLY A 7 6.96 -6.95 -12.08
N MET A 8 7.02 -7.46 -10.85
CA MET A 8 5.83 -7.95 -10.14
C MET A 8 4.80 -6.85 -9.88
N VAL A 9 5.24 -5.66 -9.45
CA VAL A 9 4.34 -4.53 -9.21
C VAL A 9 3.70 -4.07 -10.51
N ARG A 10 4.48 -4.01 -11.61
CA ARG A 10 3.96 -3.68 -12.94
C ARG A 10 2.91 -4.66 -13.44
N ASP A 11 3.04 -5.95 -13.14
CA ASP A 11 2.06 -6.95 -13.56
C ASP A 11 0.69 -6.78 -12.88
N GLU A 12 0.66 -6.26 -11.65
CA GLU A 12 -0.57 -6.15 -10.85
C GLU A 12 -1.21 -4.76 -10.89
N ALA A 13 -0.53 -3.79 -11.47
CA ALA A 13 -0.98 -2.42 -11.43
C ALA A 13 -1.85 -2.08 -12.65
N ASP A 14 -3.07 -1.60 -12.39
CA ASP A 14 -4.15 -1.50 -13.39
C ASP A 14 -4.11 -0.19 -14.22
N SER A 15 -3.14 0.71 -13.98
CA SER A 15 -3.15 2.07 -14.55
C SER A 15 -2.62 2.18 -15.99
N PRO A 16 -3.31 2.83 -16.93
CA PRO A 16 -2.78 3.08 -18.28
C PRO A 16 -1.59 4.09 -18.32
N LEU A 17 -1.19 4.67 -17.18
CA LEU A 17 -0.16 5.72 -17.08
C LEU A 17 1.27 5.18 -16.84
N TRP A 18 1.48 3.86 -16.83
CA TRP A 18 2.77 3.21 -16.55
C TRP A 18 3.94 3.63 -17.44
N GLY A 19 3.67 4.02 -18.67
CA GLY A 19 4.71 4.43 -19.62
C GLY A 19 5.35 5.77 -19.28
N GLU A 20 4.70 6.59 -18.46
CA GLU A 20 5.11 7.94 -18.10
C GLU A 20 5.45 8.10 -16.61
N LEU A 21 4.99 7.16 -15.75
CA LEU A 21 5.25 7.20 -14.33
C LEU A 21 6.65 6.66 -14.00
N GLU A 22 7.54 7.54 -13.54
CA GLU A 22 8.81 7.14 -12.94
C GLU A 22 8.53 6.45 -11.60
N ILE A 23 8.76 5.14 -11.54
CA ILE A 23 8.61 4.36 -10.31
C ILE A 23 9.82 4.64 -9.41
N THR A 24 9.55 5.15 -8.21
CA THR A 24 10.55 5.45 -7.18
C THR A 24 10.29 4.63 -5.92
N PRO A 25 11.25 4.52 -4.99
CA PRO A 25 11.02 3.84 -3.70
C PRO A 25 9.85 4.43 -2.89
N GLU A 26 9.56 5.72 -3.09
CA GLU A 26 8.48 6.45 -2.42
C GLU A 26 7.11 6.25 -3.07
N THR A 27 7.04 5.63 -4.25
CA THR A 27 5.80 5.36 -4.97
C THR A 27 4.85 4.53 -4.10
N ASP A 28 3.64 5.07 -3.90
CA ASP A 28 2.56 4.44 -3.15
C ASP A 28 1.78 3.44 -4.01
N LEU A 29 1.66 2.21 -3.51
CA LEU A 29 1.04 1.12 -4.25
C LEU A 29 -0.46 1.31 -4.47
N PHE A 30 -1.18 2.09 -3.66
CA PHE A 30 -2.62 2.23 -3.80
C PHE A 30 -3.02 3.55 -4.47
N ILE A 31 -2.33 4.64 -4.15
CA ILE A 31 -2.65 6.00 -4.60
C ILE A 31 -1.95 6.32 -5.93
N ASP A 32 -0.64 6.13 -6.01
CA ASP A 32 0.10 6.46 -7.23
C ASP A 32 -0.13 5.39 -8.31
N LEU A 33 -0.29 4.14 -7.86
CA LEU A 33 -0.37 2.98 -8.73
C LEU A 33 -1.79 2.46 -8.97
N GLU A 34 -2.77 3.02 -8.25
CA GLU A 34 -4.19 2.66 -8.35
C GLU A 34 -4.43 1.14 -8.24
N ILE A 35 -3.57 0.40 -7.50
CA ILE A 35 -3.71 -1.05 -7.35
C ILE A 35 -4.97 -1.33 -6.55
N SER A 36 -5.93 -2.00 -7.20
CA SER A 36 -7.17 -2.40 -6.54
C SER A 36 -6.93 -3.35 -5.36
N ASP A 37 -7.88 -3.40 -4.43
CA ASP A 37 -7.89 -4.28 -3.26
C ASP A 37 -7.50 -5.72 -3.58
N ARG A 38 -8.10 -6.25 -4.65
CA ARG A 38 -7.91 -7.63 -5.09
C ARG A 38 -6.52 -7.81 -5.71
N ALA A 39 -6.02 -6.81 -6.42
CA ALA A 39 -4.68 -6.83 -6.98
C ALA A 39 -3.62 -6.73 -5.87
N MET A 40 -3.85 -5.92 -4.83
CA MET A 40 -2.95 -5.82 -3.68
C MET A 40 -2.80 -7.16 -2.95
N LEU A 41 -3.90 -7.88 -2.72
CA LEU A 41 -3.83 -9.21 -2.09
C LEU A 41 -3.05 -10.23 -2.94
N ARG A 42 -3.19 -10.17 -4.27
CA ARG A 42 -2.40 -11.02 -5.17
C ARG A 42 -0.93 -10.63 -5.18
N LEU A 43 -0.65 -9.32 -5.23
CA LEU A 43 0.70 -8.76 -5.17
C LEU A 43 1.42 -9.22 -3.90
N MET A 44 0.81 -9.04 -2.73
CA MET A 44 1.44 -9.42 -1.45
C MET A 44 1.65 -10.92 -1.33
N ARG A 45 0.73 -11.74 -1.85
CA ARG A 45 0.92 -13.20 -1.91
C ARG A 45 2.10 -13.58 -2.81
N ARG A 46 2.15 -13.07 -4.05
CA ARG A 46 3.26 -13.32 -4.98
C ARG A 46 4.59 -12.83 -4.41
N PHE A 47 4.57 -11.67 -3.76
CA PHE A 47 5.73 -11.08 -3.09
C PHE A 47 6.28 -12.00 -1.99
N SER A 48 5.42 -12.53 -1.13
CA SER A 48 5.82 -13.51 -0.11
C SER A 48 6.42 -14.77 -0.73
N GLU A 49 5.81 -15.30 -1.80
CA GLU A 49 6.26 -16.52 -2.49
C GLU A 49 7.60 -16.33 -3.21
N GLU A 50 7.79 -15.23 -3.94
CA GLU A 50 8.98 -14.96 -4.76
C GLU A 50 10.20 -14.56 -3.92
N PHE A 51 9.98 -13.78 -2.85
CA PHE A 51 11.06 -13.22 -2.04
C PHE A 51 11.24 -13.93 -0.70
N GLY A 52 10.39 -14.90 -0.37
CA GLY A 52 10.45 -15.64 0.90
C GLY A 52 10.18 -14.74 2.11
N VAL A 53 9.34 -13.71 1.94
CA VAL A 53 9.03 -12.73 2.99
C VAL A 53 7.83 -13.20 3.81
N ASP A 54 7.99 -13.23 5.12
CA ASP A 54 6.88 -13.45 6.06
C ASP A 54 5.96 -12.22 6.11
N ILE A 55 4.73 -12.36 5.60
CA ILE A 55 3.74 -11.28 5.53
C ILE A 55 2.63 -11.41 6.58
N ILE A 56 2.82 -12.22 7.63
CA ILE A 56 1.78 -12.46 8.65
C ILE A 56 1.26 -11.18 9.32
N ASP A 57 2.14 -10.18 9.44
CA ASP A 57 1.84 -8.88 10.04
C ASP A 57 1.35 -7.85 9.00
N PHE A 58 1.12 -8.22 7.74
CA PHE A 58 0.59 -7.29 6.75
C PHE A 58 -0.92 -7.09 6.93
N ASP A 59 -1.33 -5.83 7.12
CA ASP A 59 -2.74 -5.42 7.15
C ASP A 59 -2.94 -4.19 6.26
N ILE A 60 -3.73 -4.33 5.19
CA ILE A 60 -4.03 -3.22 4.28
C ILE A 60 -4.83 -2.11 4.95
N ASP A 61 -5.63 -2.44 5.97
CA ASP A 61 -6.45 -1.48 6.70
C ASP A 61 -5.63 -0.61 7.67
N TYR A 62 -4.40 -1.05 8.00
CA TYR A 62 -3.42 -0.22 8.71
C TYR A 62 -2.94 0.95 7.86
N TYR A 63 -2.75 0.71 6.55
CA TYR A 63 -2.30 1.72 5.59
C TYR A 63 -3.45 2.62 5.13
N TYR A 64 -4.60 2.02 4.84
CA TYR A 64 -5.76 2.70 4.24
C TYR A 64 -7.05 2.44 5.02
N PRO A 65 -7.18 2.97 6.26
CA PRO A 65 -8.33 2.73 7.13
C PRO A 65 -9.65 3.29 6.56
N SER A 66 -9.56 4.26 5.64
CA SER A 66 -10.68 4.84 4.88
C SER A 66 -11.44 3.80 4.05
N ARG A 67 -10.80 2.69 3.64
CA ARG A 67 -11.42 1.62 2.83
C ARG A 67 -12.62 0.94 3.51
N LYS A 68 -12.58 0.76 4.83
CA LYS A 68 -13.70 0.18 5.60
C LYS A 68 -14.85 1.18 5.83
N LEU A 69 -14.56 2.47 5.74
CA LEU A 69 -15.50 3.55 5.99
C LEU A 69 -15.77 4.24 4.67
N GLY A 70 -16.55 3.62 3.77
CA GLY A 70 -16.79 4.12 2.41
C GLY A 70 -16.80 5.65 2.33
N PHE A 71 -15.92 6.22 1.51
CA PHE A 71 -15.42 7.60 1.47
C PHE A 71 -16.30 8.69 2.14
N GLY A 72 -17.61 8.71 1.88
CA GLY A 72 -18.54 9.66 2.50
C GLY A 72 -18.69 9.53 4.02
N ARG A 73 -18.66 8.32 4.59
CA ARG A 73 -18.79 8.09 6.04
C ARG A 73 -17.51 8.46 6.79
N PHE A 74 -16.35 8.23 6.16
CA PHE A 74 -15.05 8.68 6.64
C PHE A 74 -14.99 10.22 6.74
N LEU A 75 -15.36 10.94 5.68
CA LEU A 75 -15.42 12.41 5.70
C LEU A 75 -16.37 12.95 6.78
N VAL A 76 -17.51 12.28 7.02
CA VAL A 76 -18.47 12.66 8.07
C VAL A 76 -17.92 12.41 9.48
N GLU A 77 -17.18 11.32 9.72
CA GLU A 77 -16.52 11.11 11.02
C GLU A 77 -15.39 12.12 11.27
N VAL A 78 -14.62 12.43 10.22
CA VAL A 78 -13.53 13.43 10.27
C VAL A 78 -14.07 14.83 10.57
N LEU A 79 -15.17 15.24 9.92
CA LEU A 79 -15.83 16.54 10.17
C LEU A 79 -16.39 16.65 11.60
N LYS A 80 -16.76 15.54 12.23
CA LYS A 80 -17.29 15.54 13.61
C LYS A 80 -16.19 15.66 14.67
N SER A 81 -14.93 15.35 14.37
CA SER A 81 -13.84 15.40 15.35
C SER A 81 -12.46 15.71 14.72
N PRO A 82 -12.24 16.94 14.24
CA PRO A 82 -10.99 17.33 13.58
C PRO A 82 -9.76 17.43 14.52
N PHE A 83 -9.94 17.28 15.84
CA PHE A 83 -8.88 17.50 16.85
C PHE A 83 -8.46 16.25 17.65
N SER A 84 -9.06 15.08 17.43
CA SER A 84 -8.61 13.86 18.12
C SER A 84 -7.33 13.32 17.49
N ALA A 85 -6.34 12.92 18.31
CA ALA A 85 -5.06 12.36 17.86
C ALA A 85 -5.26 11.18 16.88
N GLY A 86 -6.26 10.32 17.12
CA GLY A 86 -6.62 9.22 16.21
C GLY A 86 -7.35 9.63 14.93
N ALA A 87 -7.84 10.87 14.79
CA ALA A 87 -8.40 11.36 13.52
C ALA A 87 -7.30 11.85 12.57
N LYS A 88 -6.21 12.43 13.08
CA LYS A 88 -5.07 12.84 12.25
C LYS A 88 -4.37 11.64 11.60
N ASP A 89 -4.18 10.56 12.37
CA ASP A 89 -3.66 9.29 11.87
C ASP A 89 -4.60 8.57 10.89
N LYS A 90 -5.90 8.91 10.91
CA LYS A 90 -6.90 8.40 9.97
C LYS A 90 -6.95 9.22 8.68
N ILE A 91 -6.69 10.54 8.75
CA ILE A 91 -6.73 11.50 7.63
C ILE A 91 -5.49 11.39 6.74
N LEU A 92 -4.34 11.05 7.33
CA LEU A 92 -3.12 10.77 6.59
C LEU A 92 -3.08 9.26 6.35
N GLU A 93 -3.58 8.83 5.19
CA GLU A 93 -3.30 7.48 4.70
C GLU A 93 -1.79 7.24 4.81
N ARG A 94 -1.39 6.17 5.51
CA ARG A 94 0.01 5.83 5.69
C ARG A 94 0.45 5.18 4.38
N PRO A 95 1.40 5.77 3.64
CA PRO A 95 1.67 5.28 2.31
C PRO A 95 2.29 3.89 2.38
N LEU A 96 1.74 2.95 1.60
CA LEU A 96 2.31 1.62 1.40
C LEU A 96 3.26 1.71 0.22
N THR A 97 4.54 1.96 0.49
CA THR A 97 5.52 2.28 -0.55
C THR A 97 6.37 1.10 -0.98
N LEU A 98 6.99 1.21 -2.15
CA LEU A 98 7.97 0.23 -2.65
C LEU A 98 9.18 0.07 -1.73
N LYS A 99 9.61 1.14 -1.06
CA LYS A 99 10.68 1.09 -0.05
C LYS A 99 10.34 0.16 1.11
N MET A 100 9.07 0.06 1.50
CA MET A 100 8.64 -0.87 2.55
C MET A 100 8.78 -2.32 2.07
N MET A 101 8.44 -2.59 0.81
CA MET A 101 8.67 -3.90 0.20
C MET A 101 10.16 -4.24 0.13
N GLU A 102 11.02 -3.29 -0.26
CA GLU A 102 12.48 -3.48 -0.25
C GLU A 102 12.99 -3.83 1.16
N ALA A 103 12.58 -3.08 2.18
CA ALA A 103 12.97 -3.34 3.56
C ALA A 103 12.47 -4.72 4.07
N ALA A 104 11.30 -5.14 3.62
CA ALA A 104 10.76 -6.46 3.96
C ALA A 104 11.54 -7.60 3.27
N ILE A 105 12.03 -7.40 2.04
CA ILE A 105 12.97 -8.33 1.38
C ILE A 105 14.26 -8.43 2.18
N GLU A 106 14.85 -7.30 2.56
CA GLU A 106 16.13 -7.28 3.31
C GLU A 106 16.03 -7.98 4.67
N THR A 107 14.88 -7.85 5.34
CA THR A 107 14.65 -8.40 6.68
C THR A 107 13.98 -9.77 6.68
N GLY A 108 13.48 -10.24 5.54
CA GLY A 108 12.71 -11.48 5.39
C GLY A 108 11.32 -11.45 6.05
N ARG A 109 10.86 -10.30 6.53
CA ARG A 109 9.56 -10.15 7.20
C ARG A 109 8.97 -8.76 7.00
N TRP A 110 7.65 -8.70 6.83
CA TRP A 110 6.88 -7.46 6.86
C TRP A 110 6.84 -6.85 8.26
N LYS A 111 7.14 -5.56 8.39
CA LYS A 111 7.07 -4.81 9.64
C LYS A 111 6.21 -3.56 9.45
N MET A 112 5.15 -3.45 10.26
CA MET A 112 4.25 -2.28 10.30
C MET A 112 4.85 -1.07 11.01
#